data_AF-A0A2X3H8D5-F1
#
_entry.id   AF-A0A2X3H8D5-F1
#
_cell.length_a   1.000
_cell.length_b   1.000
_cell.length_c   1.000
_cell.angle_alpha   90.00
_cell.angle_beta   90.00
_cell.angle_gamma   90.00
#
_symmetry.space_group_name_H-M   'P 1'
#
loop_
_entity.id
_entity.type
_entity.pdbx_description
1 polymer ?
#
loop_
_entity_poly.entity_id
_entity_poly.type
_entity_poly.pdbx_seq_one_letter_code
_entity_poly.pdbx_strand_id
1 'polypeptide(L)'
;MNKFWVITRQVYKRRVKTKSFLFSLLFPILIAAFIVGLPKIIDYFDSGDMTKIAILSDNEAFIAPFEKDKDYFQVKTNIQTEESAKKALSAGKLDGYLKITDTEGQISAVYTTEETAGQEVLSRITTDLTAAKVAIKAEDYKITEAQLQDITSLCLSKTMLNQLTN
;
A
#
# COMPACT_ATOMS: atom_id res chain seq x y z
N MET A 1 -14.06 -47.10 -52.19
CA MET A 1 -13.17 -46.87 -51.02
C MET A 1 -13.82 -46.02 -49.90
N ASN A 2 -15.16 -46.00 -49.78
CA ASN A 2 -15.86 -45.11 -48.84
C ASN A 2 -15.94 -45.61 -47.39
N LYS A 3 -15.69 -46.92 -47.16
CA LYS A 3 -15.83 -47.55 -45.84
C LYS A 3 -14.78 -47.07 -44.83
N PHE A 4 -13.56 -46.76 -45.30
CA PHE A 4 -12.50 -46.23 -44.45
C PHE A 4 -12.88 -44.87 -43.87
N TRP A 5 -13.34 -43.94 -44.70
CA TRP A 5 -13.77 -42.60 -44.27
C TRP A 5 -14.91 -42.61 -43.25
N VAL A 6 -15.86 -43.56 -43.40
CA VAL A 6 -16.96 -43.73 -42.44
C VAL A 6 -16.44 -44.16 -41.07
N ILE A 7 -15.53 -45.13 -41.03
CA ILE A 7 -14.93 -45.63 -39.78
C ILE A 7 -14.09 -44.53 -39.12
N THR A 8 -13.25 -43.83 -39.89
CA THR A 8 -12.42 -42.72 -39.38
C THR A 8 -13.26 -41.61 -38.77
N ARG A 9 -14.36 -41.21 -39.45
CA ARG A 9 -15.27 -40.18 -38.94
C ARG A 9 -15.97 -40.60 -37.65
N GLN A 10 -16.35 -41.87 -37.54
CA GLN A 10 -17.01 -42.41 -36.34
C GLN A 10 -16.04 -42.43 -35.13
N VAL A 11 -14.80 -42.87 -35.34
CA VAL A 11 -13.77 -42.90 -34.30
C VAL A 11 -13.38 -41.48 -33.86
N TYR A 12 -13.17 -40.58 -34.81
CA TYR A 12 -12.86 -39.17 -34.55
C TYR A 12 -13.96 -38.49 -33.70
N LYS A 13 -15.22 -38.61 -34.11
CA LYS A 13 -16.36 -38.01 -33.40
C LYS A 13 -16.52 -38.58 -31.98
N ARG A 14 -16.17 -39.87 -31.77
CA ARG A 14 -16.20 -40.50 -30.45
C ARG A 14 -15.09 -39.98 -29.54
N ARG A 15 -13.89 -39.70 -30.07
CA ARG A 15 -12.75 -39.16 -29.29
C ARG A 15 -12.91 -37.68 -28.97
N VAL A 16 -13.30 -36.86 -29.95
CA VAL A 16 -13.44 -35.40 -29.79
C VAL A 16 -14.56 -35.00 -28.82
N LYS A 17 -15.62 -35.80 -28.72
CA LYS A 17 -16.74 -35.55 -27.80
C LYS A 17 -16.46 -35.97 -26.34
N THR A 18 -15.30 -36.54 -26.05
CA THR A 18 -14.96 -36.88 -24.67
C THR A 18 -14.63 -35.63 -23.88
N LYS A 19 -15.04 -35.57 -22.61
CA LYS A 19 -14.71 -34.46 -21.70
C LYS A 19 -13.19 -34.25 -21.64
N SER A 20 -12.40 -35.32 -21.61
CA SER A 20 -10.93 -35.28 -21.58
C SER A 20 -10.31 -34.63 -22.83
N PHE A 21 -10.84 -34.89 -24.03
CA PHE A 21 -10.37 -34.21 -25.24
C PHE A 21 -10.65 -32.71 -25.20
N LEU A 22 -11.84 -32.31 -24.72
CA LEU A 22 -12.20 -30.90 -24.59
C LEU A 22 -11.30 -30.19 -23.56
N PHE A 23 -11.04 -30.82 -22.41
CA PHE A 23 -10.10 -30.28 -21.43
C PHE A 23 -8.69 -30.18 -22.01
N SER A 24 -8.17 -31.20 -22.70
CA SER A 24 -6.84 -31.15 -23.31
C SER A 24 -6.69 -30.02 -24.34
N LEU A 25 -7.79 -29.65 -25.02
CA LEU A 25 -7.80 -28.56 -25.99
C LEU A 25 -7.94 -27.18 -25.32
N LEU A 26 -8.75 -27.08 -24.25
CA LEU A 26 -9.00 -25.82 -23.54
C LEU A 26 -7.95 -25.48 -22.47
N PHE A 27 -7.25 -26.48 -21.94
CA PHE A 27 -6.25 -26.32 -20.89
C PHE A 27 -5.11 -25.37 -21.26
N PRO A 28 -4.47 -25.45 -22.45
CA PRO A 28 -3.43 -24.47 -22.81
C PRO A 28 -3.99 -23.05 -22.93
N ILE A 29 -5.24 -22.88 -23.37
CA ILE A 29 -5.90 -21.58 -23.45
C ILE A 29 -6.21 -21.03 -22.05
N LEU A 30 -6.66 -21.89 -21.13
CA LEU A 30 -6.88 -21.53 -19.74
C LEU A 30 -5.59 -21.11 -19.03
N ILE A 31 -4.49 -21.83 -19.24
CA ILE A 31 -3.17 -21.45 -18.70
C ILE A 31 -2.71 -20.12 -19.29
N ALA A 32 -2.82 -19.93 -20.60
CA ALA A 32 -2.46 -18.67 -21.24
C ALA A 32 -3.30 -17.49 -20.72
N ALA A 33 -4.62 -17.68 -20.58
CA ALA A 33 -5.51 -16.68 -20.01
C ALA A 33 -5.19 -16.38 -18.53
N PHE A 34 -4.82 -17.41 -17.76
CA PHE A 34 -4.38 -17.25 -16.38
C PHE A 34 -3.07 -16.45 -16.31
N ILE A 35 -2.08 -16.76 -17.15
CA ILE A 35 -0.80 -16.03 -17.19
C ILE A 35 -0.98 -14.58 -17.63
N VAL A 36 -1.85 -14.31 -18.61
CA VAL A 36 -2.16 -12.95 -19.06
C VAL A 36 -2.99 -12.19 -18.02
N GLY A 37 -3.85 -12.90 -17.27
CA GLY A 37 -4.65 -12.34 -16.18
C GLY A 37 -3.89 -12.19 -14.85
N LEU A 38 -2.77 -12.88 -14.67
CA LEU A 38 -1.96 -12.85 -13.45
C LEU A 38 -1.53 -11.43 -13.07
N PRO A 39 -0.99 -10.59 -13.98
CA PRO A 39 -0.67 -9.21 -13.68
C PRO A 39 -1.88 -8.41 -13.18
N LYS A 40 -3.07 -8.61 -13.75
CA LYS A 40 -4.29 -7.90 -13.30
C LYS A 40 -4.79 -8.35 -11.94
N ILE A 41 -4.59 -9.63 -11.62
CA ILE A 41 -4.92 -10.19 -10.31
C ILE A 41 -3.91 -9.67 -9.30
N ILE A 42 -2.61 -9.67 -9.64
CA ILE A 42 -1.55 -9.07 -8.84
C ILE A 42 -1.84 -7.59 -8.64
N ASP A 43 -2.03 -6.77 -9.67
CA ASP A 43 -2.42 -5.35 -9.58
C ASP A 43 -3.68 -5.12 -8.73
N TYR A 44 -4.63 -6.06 -8.70
CA TYR A 44 -5.80 -5.96 -7.82
C TYR A 44 -5.45 -6.20 -6.35
N PHE A 45 -4.46 -7.04 -6.06
CA PHE A 45 -3.86 -7.19 -4.74
C PHE A 45 -2.80 -6.10 -4.41
N ASP A 46 -2.09 -5.57 -5.43
CA ASP A 46 -1.03 -4.54 -5.38
C ASP A 46 -1.58 -3.11 -5.49
N SER A 47 -2.85 -2.92 -5.83
CA SER A 47 -3.55 -1.66 -5.55
C SER A 47 -3.73 -1.40 -4.05
N GLY A 48 -3.12 -2.26 -3.22
CA GLY A 48 -2.72 -2.05 -1.82
C GLY A 48 -1.29 -1.50 -1.62
N ASP A 49 -0.59 -0.98 -2.63
CA ASP A 49 0.75 -0.36 -2.48
C ASP A 49 0.74 0.83 -1.50
N MET A 50 -0.39 1.55 -1.43
CA MET A 50 -0.60 2.58 -0.42
C MET A 50 -1.30 1.97 0.79
N THR A 51 -0.66 2.04 1.95
CA THR A 51 -1.25 1.62 3.22
C THR A 51 -2.45 2.52 3.52
N LYS A 52 -3.67 1.96 3.54
CA LYS A 52 -4.90 2.68 3.87
C LYS A 52 -4.96 2.88 5.37
N ILE A 53 -4.75 4.11 5.80
CA ILE A 53 -4.74 4.47 7.20
C ILE A 53 -5.86 5.46 7.53
N ALA A 54 -6.45 5.33 8.72
CA ALA A 54 -7.27 6.37 9.33
C ALA A 54 -6.46 7.04 10.45
N ILE A 55 -6.47 8.38 10.51
CA ILE A 55 -5.78 9.14 11.55
C ILE A 55 -6.84 9.73 12.47
N LEU A 56 -6.83 9.29 13.71
CA LEU A 56 -7.68 9.77 14.79
C LEU A 56 -6.87 10.75 15.61
N SER A 57 -7.04 12.04 15.34
CA SER A 57 -6.40 13.12 16.10
C SER A 57 -7.35 14.29 16.24
N ASP A 58 -7.30 14.96 17.39
CA ASP A 58 -8.02 16.21 17.64
C ASP A 58 -7.34 17.42 16.98
N ASN A 59 -6.10 17.27 16.50
CA ASN A 59 -5.33 18.34 15.87
C ASN A 59 -5.00 18.00 14.40
N GLU A 60 -5.52 18.80 13.47
CA GLU A 60 -5.34 18.65 12.03
C GLU A 60 -3.88 18.73 11.57
N ALA A 61 -3.00 19.37 12.36
CA ALA A 61 -1.57 19.45 12.05
C ALA A 61 -0.89 18.07 11.99
N PHE A 62 -1.45 17.06 12.66
CA PHE A 62 -0.97 15.69 12.56
C PHE A 62 -1.46 14.94 11.33
N ILE A 63 -2.49 15.44 10.63
CA ILE A 63 -3.08 14.79 9.46
C ILE A 63 -2.34 15.23 8.18
N ALA A 64 -1.96 16.51 8.11
CA ALA A 64 -1.37 17.12 6.92
C ALA A 64 -0.09 16.43 6.38
N PRO A 65 0.87 15.94 7.20
CA PRO A 65 2.05 15.25 6.68
C PRO A 65 1.70 13.94 5.97
N PHE A 66 0.78 13.16 6.53
CA PHE A 66 0.34 11.89 5.95
C PHE A 66 -0.49 12.09 4.68
N GLU A 67 -1.25 13.19 4.57
CA GLU A 67 -1.95 13.54 3.33
C GLU A 67 -0.99 14.01 2.22
N LYS A 68 0.18 14.54 2.58
CA LYS A 68 1.23 14.87 1.63
C LYS A 68 1.97 13.62 1.16
N ASP A 69 2.08 12.61 2.00
CA ASP A 69 2.75 11.34 1.70
C ASP A 69 1.87 10.34 0.94
N LYS A 70 1.35 10.79 -0.22
CA LYS A 70 0.43 10.02 -1.06
C LYS A 70 1.07 8.83 -1.76
N ASP A 71 2.40 8.73 -1.74
CA ASP A 71 3.13 7.62 -2.35
C ASP A 71 3.07 6.37 -1.45
N TYR A 72 2.91 6.55 -0.14
CA TYR A 72 2.93 5.47 0.85
C TYR A 72 1.60 5.31 1.61
N PHE A 73 0.86 6.40 1.82
CA PHE A 73 -0.36 6.39 2.62
C PHE A 73 -1.59 6.88 1.86
N GLN A 74 -2.69 6.13 2.02
CA GLN A 74 -4.01 6.59 1.62
C GLN A 74 -4.84 6.91 2.87
N VAL A 75 -4.84 8.20 3.25
CA VAL A 75 -5.58 8.66 4.44
C VAL A 75 -7.10 8.66 4.19
N LYS A 76 -7.85 7.97 5.06
CA LYS A 76 -9.32 7.94 5.06
C LYS A 76 -9.88 8.94 6.07
N THR A 77 -10.13 10.17 5.61
CA THR A 77 -10.64 11.28 6.45
C THR A 77 -12.10 11.13 6.89
N ASN A 78 -12.85 10.20 6.29
CA ASN A 78 -14.23 9.91 6.65
C ASN A 78 -14.38 9.09 7.94
N ILE A 79 -13.28 8.60 8.51
CA ILE A 79 -13.26 7.78 9.72
C ILE A 79 -12.58 8.58 10.83
N GLN A 80 -13.39 9.13 11.72
CA GLN A 80 -12.92 10.01 12.81
C GLN A 80 -13.14 9.44 14.21
N THR A 81 -13.81 8.29 14.33
CA THR A 81 -14.06 7.64 15.63
C THR A 81 -13.38 6.28 15.71
N GLU A 82 -12.92 5.94 16.90
CA GLU A 82 -12.25 4.66 17.18
C GLU A 82 -13.14 3.44 16.85
N GLU A 83 -14.42 3.50 17.18
CA GLU A 83 -15.37 2.44 16.80
C GLU A 83 -15.49 2.27 15.28
N SER A 84 -15.53 3.37 14.52
CA SER A 84 -15.63 3.32 13.06
C SER A 84 -14.33 2.81 12.45
N ALA A 85 -13.18 3.22 12.99
CA ALA A 85 -11.88 2.74 12.57
C ALA A 85 -11.73 1.24 12.81
N LYS A 86 -12.13 0.75 14.00
CA LYS A 86 -12.11 -0.67 14.32
C LYS A 86 -13.02 -1.50 13.41
N LYS A 87 -14.25 -1.02 13.14
CA LYS A 87 -15.18 -1.68 12.21
C LYS A 87 -14.63 -1.70 10.78
N ALA A 88 -13.98 -0.63 10.34
CA ALA A 88 -13.40 -0.55 9.01
C ALA A 88 -12.16 -1.42 8.87
N LEU A 89 -11.33 -1.51 9.92
CA LEU A 89 -10.18 -2.41 10.01
C LEU A 89 -10.65 -3.87 9.90
N SER A 90 -11.58 -4.31 10.74
CA SER A 90 -12.11 -5.68 10.70
C SER A 90 -12.94 -6.02 9.46
N ALA A 91 -13.35 -5.01 8.68
CA ALA A 91 -13.99 -5.21 7.38
C ALA A 91 -12.99 -5.24 6.22
N GLY A 92 -11.68 -5.15 6.48
CA GLY A 92 -10.62 -5.07 5.46
C GLY A 92 -10.66 -3.80 4.62
N LYS A 93 -11.28 -2.72 5.13
CA LYS A 93 -11.37 -1.42 4.45
C LYS A 93 -10.20 -0.49 4.80
N LEU A 94 -9.50 -0.78 5.90
CA LEU A 94 -8.29 -0.13 6.36
C LEU A 94 -7.23 -1.19 6.59
N ASP A 95 -5.98 -0.83 6.35
CA ASP A 95 -4.82 -1.67 6.69
C ASP A 95 -4.34 -1.36 8.11
N GLY A 96 -4.63 -0.14 8.59
CA GLY A 96 -4.38 0.27 9.97
C GLY A 96 -5.08 1.58 10.36
N TYR A 97 -5.02 1.92 11.65
CA TYR A 97 -5.38 3.26 12.12
C TYR A 97 -4.39 3.77 13.15
N LEU A 98 -4.19 5.08 13.16
CA LEU A 98 -3.27 5.78 14.05
C LEU A 98 -4.08 6.66 15.00
N LYS A 99 -3.99 6.40 16.30
CA LYS A 99 -4.60 7.24 17.34
C LYS A 99 -3.53 8.12 17.97
N ILE A 100 -3.69 9.44 17.84
CA ILE A 100 -2.77 10.43 18.38
C ILE A 100 -3.47 11.15 19.52
N THR A 101 -2.86 11.11 20.70
CA THR A 101 -3.35 11.79 21.90
C THR A 101 -2.30 12.77 22.39
N ASP A 102 -2.70 14.00 22.66
CA ASP A 102 -1.87 15.00 23.33
C ASP A 102 -2.38 15.19 24.76
N THR A 103 -1.63 14.67 25.73
CA THR A 103 -1.94 14.83 27.15
C THR A 103 -0.80 15.62 27.80
N GLU A 104 -1.10 16.83 28.27
CA GLU A 104 -0.15 17.68 29.01
C GLU A 104 1.19 17.95 28.27
N GLY A 105 1.15 18.05 26.94
CA GLY A 105 2.33 18.30 26.11
C GLY A 105 3.15 17.04 25.79
N GLN A 106 2.71 15.86 26.23
CA GLN A 106 3.21 14.59 25.78
C GLN A 106 2.33 14.03 24.66
N ILE A 107 2.80 14.20 23.43
CA ILE A 107 2.21 13.62 22.23
C ILE A 107 2.55 12.12 22.22
N SER A 108 1.52 11.28 22.32
CA SER A 108 1.60 9.83 22.16
C SER A 108 0.82 9.38 20.93
N ALA A 109 1.37 8.43 20.19
CA ALA A 109 0.75 7.88 18.98
C ALA A 109 0.73 6.35 19.05
N VAL A 110 -0.43 5.75 18.79
CA VAL A 110 -0.64 4.30 18.80
C VAL A 110 -1.14 3.86 17.44
N TYR A 111 -0.33 3.07 16.74
CA TYR A 111 -0.70 2.45 15.47
C TYR A 111 -1.30 1.06 15.71
N THR A 112 -2.48 0.81 15.15
CA THR A 112 -3.20 -0.47 15.29
C THR A 112 -3.50 -1.06 13.93
N THR A 113 -3.13 -2.34 13.74
CA THR A 113 -3.27 -3.11 12.50
C THR A 113 -3.73 -4.54 12.80
N GLU A 114 -4.32 -5.23 11.82
CA GLU A 114 -4.61 -6.67 11.95
C GLU A 114 -3.39 -7.54 11.66
N GLU A 115 -2.55 -7.13 10.71
CA GLU A 115 -1.32 -7.83 10.36
C GLU A 115 -0.10 -7.14 10.97
N THR A 116 1.03 -7.86 11.02
CA THR A 116 2.29 -7.28 11.48
C THR A 116 2.69 -6.14 10.53
N ALA A 117 2.78 -4.92 11.08
CA ALA A 117 3.19 -3.76 10.31
C ALA A 117 4.61 -3.95 9.77
N GLY A 118 4.80 -3.65 8.48
CA GLY A 118 6.13 -3.65 7.86
C GLY A 118 7.03 -2.58 8.49
N GLN A 119 8.33 -2.87 8.58
CA GLN A 119 9.31 -1.94 9.17
C GLN A 119 9.37 -0.59 8.41
N GLU A 120 9.17 -0.61 7.10
CA GLU A 120 9.11 0.60 6.27
C GLU A 120 7.92 1.50 6.63
N VAL A 121 6.73 0.90 6.80
CA VAL A 121 5.51 1.59 7.24
C VAL A 121 5.73 2.26 8.60
N LEU A 122 6.29 1.52 9.56
CA LEU A 122 6.58 2.07 10.90
C LEU A 122 7.61 3.21 10.85
N SER A 123 8.66 3.07 10.04
CA SER A 123 9.66 4.12 9.83
C SER A 123 9.04 5.37 9.22
N ARG A 124 8.13 5.20 8.26
CA ARG A 124 7.45 6.31 7.60
C ARG A 124 6.47 7.03 8.52
N ILE A 125 5.64 6.27 9.26
CA ILE A 125 4.77 6.82 10.31
C ILE A 125 5.58 7.65 11.32
N THR A 126 6.74 7.14 11.75
CA THR A 126 7.62 7.84 12.69
C THR A 126 8.16 9.15 12.11
N THR A 127 8.53 9.13 10.82
CA THR A 127 9.02 10.31 10.11
C THR A 127 7.95 11.39 10.01
N ASP A 128 6.74 11.02 9.57
CA ASP A 128 5.62 11.95 9.39
C ASP A 128 5.11 12.51 10.72
N LEU A 129 5.02 11.67 11.76
CA LEU A 129 4.72 12.11 13.13
C LEU A 129 5.75 13.09 13.67
N THR A 130 7.03 12.84 13.40
CA THR A 130 8.12 13.72 13.83
C THR A 130 8.03 15.06 13.11
N ALA A 131 7.76 15.07 11.81
CA ALA A 131 7.55 16.29 11.05
C ALA A 131 6.37 17.11 11.60
N ALA A 132 5.22 16.48 11.88
CA ALA A 132 4.09 17.13 12.54
C ALA A 132 4.47 17.72 13.91
N LYS A 133 5.14 16.93 14.76
CA LYS A 133 5.56 17.36 16.10
C LYS A 133 6.50 18.57 16.04
N VAL A 134 7.45 18.57 15.10
CA VAL A 134 8.37 19.69 14.89
C VAL A 134 7.62 20.94 14.47
N ALA A 135 6.65 20.83 13.54
CA ALA A 135 5.83 21.96 13.10
C ALA A 135 5.02 22.56 14.27
N ILE A 136 4.35 21.72 15.06
CA ILE A 136 3.56 22.16 16.22
C ILE A 136 4.45 22.84 17.27
N LYS A 137 5.61 22.25 17.59
CA LYS A 137 6.53 22.83 18.58
C LYS A 137 7.21 24.10 18.10
N ALA A 138 7.45 24.24 16.80
CA ALA A 138 7.97 25.48 16.25
C ALA A 138 6.98 26.63 16.39
N GLU A 139 5.68 26.36 16.24
CA GLU A 139 4.62 27.34 16.52
C GLU A 139 4.59 27.73 18.01
N ASP A 140 4.63 26.73 18.92
CA ASP A 140 4.71 26.97 20.38
C ASP A 140 5.89 27.87 20.75
N TYR A 141 7.04 27.66 20.10
CA TYR A 141 8.27 28.42 20.35
C TYR A 141 8.42 29.69 19.50
N LYS A 142 7.41 30.03 18.67
CA LYS A 142 7.43 31.17 17.75
C LYS A 142 8.64 31.18 16.81
N ILE A 143 9.10 29.99 16.42
CA ILE A 143 10.16 29.82 15.42
C ILE A 143 9.53 30.10 14.05
N THR A 144 10.14 30.98 13.27
CA THR A 144 9.63 31.30 11.93
C THR A 144 9.92 30.14 10.95
N GLU A 145 9.10 29.96 9.92
CA GLU A 145 9.34 28.95 8.87
C GLU A 145 10.74 29.04 8.26
N ALA A 146 11.28 30.26 8.10
CA ALA A 146 12.64 30.50 7.63
C ALA A 146 13.71 29.93 8.59
N GLN A 147 13.51 30.05 9.91
CA GLN A 147 14.41 29.52 10.93
C GLN A 147 14.29 27.99 11.04
N LEU A 148 13.08 27.46 10.86
CA LEU A 148 12.83 26.02 10.80
C LEU A 148 13.50 25.38 9.58
N GLN A 149 13.40 26.01 8.41
CA GLN A 149 14.08 25.56 7.20
C GLN A 149 15.59 25.60 7.37
N ASP A 150 16.14 26.63 8.01
CA ASP A 150 17.57 26.70 8.31
C ASP A 150 18.02 25.53 9.19
N ILE A 151 17.29 25.24 10.28
CA ILE A 151 17.58 24.12 11.20
C ILE A 151 17.44 22.74 10.52
N THR A 152 16.50 22.60 9.58
CA THR A 152 16.20 21.31 8.92
C THR A 152 16.88 21.14 7.56
N SER A 153 17.59 22.16 7.08
CA SER A 153 18.35 22.10 5.82
C SER A 153 19.56 21.18 5.98
N LEU A 154 19.37 19.90 5.67
CA LEU A 154 20.47 18.95 5.52
C LEU A 154 21.22 19.25 4.21
N CYS A 155 22.43 19.79 4.32
CA CYS A 155 23.37 19.88 3.21
C CYS A 155 24.02 18.51 2.97
N LEU A 156 23.47 17.73 2.04
CA LEU A 156 24.12 16.51 1.54
C LEU A 156 25.13 16.90 0.46
N SER A 157 26.41 16.97 0.84
CA SER A 157 27.52 17.02 -0.10
C SER A 157 27.94 15.59 -0.48
N LYS A 158 27.89 15.26 -1.77
CA LYS A 158 28.40 14.00 -2.32
C LYS A 158 29.78 14.25 -2.94
N THR A 159 30.84 13.84 -2.26
CA THR A 159 32.22 13.86 -2.79
C THR A 159 32.60 12.48 -3.31
N MET A 160 33.08 12.41 -4.55
CA MET A 160 33.63 11.17 -5.15
C MET A 160 35.06 10.94 -4.64
N LEU A 161 35.40 9.68 -4.26
CA LEU A 161 36.71 9.30 -3.68
C LEU A 161 37.92 9.75 -4.53
N ASN A 162 37.78 9.88 -5.85
CA ASN A 162 38.84 10.31 -6.77
C ASN A 162 39.13 11.83 -6.77
N GLN A 163 38.48 12.62 -5.92
CA GLN A 163 38.72 14.07 -5.80
C GLN A 163 39.44 14.46 -4.49
N LEU A 164 39.93 13.48 -3.71
CA LEU A 164 40.70 13.70 -2.47
C LEU A 164 42.23 13.63 -2.68
N THR A 165 42.70 13.55 -3.91
CA THR A 165 44.13 13.60 -4.27
C THR A 165 44.41 14.71 -5.27
N ASN A 166 44.54 15.93 -4.75
CA ASN A 166 45.49 16.94 -5.21
C ASN A 166 45.76 17.93 -4.08
#